data_AF-A0A4Q3C6W3-F1
#
_entry.id   AF-A0A4Q3C6W3-F1
#
_cell.length_a   1.000
_cell.length_b   1.000
_cell.length_c   1.000
_cell.angle_alpha   90.00
_cell.angle_beta   90.00
_cell.angle_gamma   90.00
#
_symmetry.space_group_name_H-M   'P 1'
#
loop_
_entity.id
_entity.type
_entity.pdbx_description
1 polymer ?
#
loop_
_entity_poly.entity_id
_entity_poly.type
_entity_poly.pdbx_seq_one_letter_code
_entity_poly.pdbx_strand_id
1 'polypeptide(L)'
;MNTFWYTFKIWQTSVIVSPLCFTLFVTIINWNIEFFPGMFFLLVISGTIFSFPSFLIFWLTTYLTTLVSFTPARQRLIFSATGIVLTALPYMLLGSFFPRDETLIWFILPYAGVIVAGVYYYKKDLDINNHHSAH
;
A
#
# COMPACT_ATOMS: atom_id res chain seq x y z
N MET A 1 18.74 3.31 1.37
CA MET A 1 17.94 2.43 0.48
C MET A 1 17.39 3.28 -0.63
N ASN A 2 17.55 2.87 -1.89
CA ASN A 2 17.00 3.60 -3.05
C ASN A 2 15.47 3.75 -2.89
N THR A 3 14.93 4.93 -3.26
CA THR A 3 13.49 5.22 -3.27
C THR A 3 12.68 4.17 -4.02
N PHE A 4 13.20 3.64 -5.14
CA PHE A 4 12.54 2.55 -5.85
C PHE A 4 12.39 1.31 -4.97
N TRP A 5 13.50 0.81 -4.39
CA TRP A 5 13.47 -0.37 -3.52
C TRP A 5 12.61 -0.19 -2.27
N TYR A 6 12.58 1.02 -1.71
CA TYR A 6 11.70 1.36 -0.60
C TYR A 6 10.22 1.19 -0.97
N THR A 7 9.80 1.84 -2.05
CA THR A 7 8.40 1.80 -2.50
C THR A 7 8.01 0.42 -3.04
N PHE A 8 8.93 -0.27 -3.71
CA PHE A 8 8.73 -1.64 -4.20
C PHE A 8 8.46 -2.63 -3.05
N LYS A 9 9.22 -2.55 -1.95
CA LYS A 9 8.98 -3.39 -0.76
C LYS A 9 7.62 -3.10 -0.12
N ILE A 10 7.25 -1.83 0.01
CA ILE A 10 5.93 -1.45 0.54
C ILE A 10 4.81 -2.02 -0.35
N TRP A 11 4.93 -1.84 -1.66
CA TRP A 11 3.96 -2.35 -2.62
C TRP A 11 3.85 -3.87 -2.58
N GLN A 12 4.97 -4.59 -2.68
CA GLN A 12 5.01 -6.05 -2.63
C GLN A 12 4.37 -6.59 -1.33
N THR A 13 4.73 -6.01 -0.19
CA THR A 13 4.15 -6.40 1.11
C THR A 13 2.66 -6.11 1.16
N SER A 14 2.21 -5.00 0.60
CA SER A 14 0.78 -4.65 0.53
C SER A 14 0.00 -5.61 -0.36
N VAL A 15 0.55 -6.00 -1.51
CA VAL A 15 -0.07 -6.95 -2.45
C VAL A 15 -0.14 -8.36 -1.90
N ILE A 16 0.73 -8.74 -0.95
CA ILE A 16 0.73 -10.10 -0.36
C ILE A 16 -0.07 -10.12 0.95
N VAL A 17 0.26 -9.23 1.89
CA VAL A 17 -0.28 -9.26 3.25
C VAL A 17 -1.75 -8.82 3.27
N SER A 18 -2.14 -7.86 2.45
CA SER A 18 -3.54 -7.37 2.48
C SER A 18 -4.53 -8.44 1.99
N PRO A 19 -4.29 -9.14 0.85
CA PRO A 19 -5.09 -10.30 0.47
C PRO A 19 -5.08 -11.40 1.53
N LEU A 20 -3.94 -11.66 2.17
CA LEU A 20 -3.85 -12.67 3.23
C LEU A 20 -4.75 -12.30 4.43
N CYS A 21 -4.70 -11.05 4.90
CA CYS A 21 -5.55 -10.57 5.98
C CYS A 21 -7.04 -10.68 5.60
N PHE A 22 -7.39 -10.28 4.38
CA PHE A 22 -8.76 -10.36 3.89
C PHE A 22 -9.24 -11.81 3.77
N THR A 23 -8.44 -12.71 3.20
CA THR A 23 -8.83 -14.12 3.05
C THR A 23 -8.96 -14.83 4.38
N LEU A 24 -8.05 -14.59 5.32
CA LEU A 24 -8.17 -15.12 6.68
C LEU A 24 -9.46 -14.64 7.35
N PHE A 25 -9.76 -13.34 7.26
CA PHE A 25 -10.99 -12.77 7.82
C PHE A 25 -12.26 -13.41 7.25
N VAL A 26 -12.35 -13.53 5.92
CA VAL A 26 -13.50 -14.14 5.24
C VAL A 26 -13.62 -15.63 5.57
N THR A 27 -12.51 -16.37 5.63
CA THR A 27 -12.50 -17.80 6.00
C THR A 27 -12.95 -18.02 7.43
N ILE A 28 -12.55 -17.15 8.38
CA ILE A 28 -12.97 -17.23 9.78
C ILE A 28 -14.48 -16.97 9.91
N ILE A 29 -15.01 -15.98 9.21
CA ILE A 29 -16.44 -15.63 9.29
C ILE A 29 -17.33 -16.71 8.66
N ASN A 30 -16.93 -17.23 7.50
CA ASN A 30 -17.74 -18.18 6.74
C ASN A 30 -17.45 -19.64 7.07
N TRP A 31 -16.49 -19.92 7.96
CA TRP A 31 -16.07 -21.28 8.36
C TRP A 31 -15.74 -22.20 7.17
N ASN A 32 -15.26 -21.63 6.07
CA ASN A 32 -14.99 -22.37 4.84
C ASN A 32 -13.55 -22.19 4.39
N ILE A 33 -12.74 -23.23 4.64
CA ILE A 33 -11.30 -23.24 4.38
C ILE A 33 -10.94 -23.59 2.93
N GLU A 34 -11.84 -24.26 2.21
CA GLU A 34 -11.57 -24.75 0.85
C GLU A 34 -11.44 -23.60 -0.15
N PHE A 35 -12.09 -22.46 0.11
CA PHE A 35 -11.98 -21.26 -0.71
C PHE A 35 -10.67 -20.48 -0.50
N PHE A 36 -9.93 -20.76 0.58
CA PHE A 36 -8.78 -19.94 0.98
C PHE A 36 -7.68 -19.83 -0.10
N PRO A 37 -7.10 -20.93 -0.64
CA PRO A 37 -5.98 -20.82 -1.56
C PRO A 37 -6.37 -20.20 -2.91
N GLY A 38 -7.54 -20.55 -3.45
CA GLY A 38 -8.03 -20.01 -4.72
C GLY A 38 -8.33 -18.52 -4.63
N MET A 39 -9.04 -18.09 -3.58
CA MET A 39 -9.36 -16.69 -3.35
C MET A 39 -8.09 -15.86 -3.10
N PHE A 40 -7.16 -16.35 -2.27
CA PHE A 40 -5.90 -15.66 -2.02
C PHE A 40 -5.11 -15.44 -3.31
N PHE A 41 -4.94 -16.49 -4.12
CA PHE A 41 -4.17 -16.40 -5.36
C PHE A 41 -4.80 -15.42 -6.37
N LEU A 42 -6.12 -15.47 -6.53
CA LEU A 42 -6.86 -14.54 -7.39
C LEU A 42 -6.72 -13.09 -6.91
N LEU A 43 -6.79 -12.85 -5.61
CA LEU A 43 -6.65 -11.51 -5.04
C LEU A 43 -5.22 -10.97 -5.15
N VAL A 44 -4.19 -11.81 -5.02
CA VAL A 44 -2.80 -11.40 -5.24
C VAL A 44 -2.57 -11.03 -6.71
N ILE A 45 -3.05 -11.84 -7.66
CA ILE A 45 -2.87 -11.56 -9.10
C ILE A 45 -3.61 -10.28 -9.48
N SER A 46 -4.90 -10.19 -9.16
CA SER A 46 -5.71 -9.01 -9.47
C SER A 46 -5.14 -7.77 -8.77
N GLY A 47 -4.81 -7.87 -7.48
CA GLY A 47 -4.18 -6.81 -6.72
C GLY A 47 -2.86 -6.34 -7.34
N THR A 48 -2.02 -7.25 -7.83
CA THR A 48 -0.76 -6.91 -8.53
C THR A 48 -1.04 -6.09 -9.78
N ILE A 49 -1.94 -6.56 -10.65
CA ILE A 49 -2.25 -5.91 -11.93
C ILE A 49 -2.87 -4.53 -11.71
N PHE A 50 -3.89 -4.44 -10.85
CA PHE A 50 -4.64 -3.20 -10.66
C PHE A 50 -3.88 -2.16 -9.82
N SER A 51 -3.01 -2.58 -8.90
CA SER A 51 -2.23 -1.63 -8.07
C SER A 51 -0.92 -1.18 -8.69
N PHE A 52 -0.48 -1.77 -9.81
CA PHE A 52 0.79 -1.42 -10.45
C PHE A 52 0.86 0.06 -10.89
N PRO A 53 -0.17 0.66 -11.50
CA PRO A 53 -0.17 2.11 -11.80
C PRO A 53 -0.08 2.96 -10.53
N SER A 54 -0.82 2.59 -9.47
CA SER A 54 -0.74 3.26 -8.17
C SER A 54 0.66 3.18 -7.56
N PHE A 55 1.36 2.06 -7.73
CA PHE A 55 2.75 1.91 -7.30
C PHE A 55 3.68 2.89 -8.02
N LEU A 56 3.56 3.04 -9.35
CA LEU A 56 4.39 3.98 -10.11
C LEU A 56 4.18 5.43 -9.65
N ILE A 57 2.93 5.83 -9.40
CA ILE A 57 2.61 7.16 -8.87
C ILE A 57 3.20 7.32 -7.47
N PHE A 58 3.04 6.32 -6.60
CA PHE A 58 3.58 6.34 -5.24
C PHE A 58 5.11 6.46 -5.23
N TRP A 59 5.79 5.73 -6.11
CA TRP A 59 7.23 5.83 -6.31
C TRP A 59 7.65 7.24 -6.75
N LEU A 60 6.97 7.81 -7.76
CA LEU A 60 7.25 9.15 -8.25
C LEU A 60 7.03 10.20 -7.16
N THR A 61 5.90 10.16 -6.44
CA THR A 61 5.63 11.07 -5.32
C THR A 61 6.70 10.94 -4.23
N THR A 62 7.10 9.72 -3.91
CA THR A 62 8.13 9.44 -2.90
C THR A 62 9.51 9.97 -3.33
N TYR A 63 9.81 9.94 -4.63
CA TYR A 63 11.03 10.49 -5.22
C TYR A 63 11.02 12.02 -5.18
N LEU A 64 9.94 12.66 -5.63
CA LEU A 64 9.78 14.11 -5.58
C LEU A 64 9.85 14.66 -4.15
N THR A 65 9.24 13.95 -3.20
CA THR A 65 9.25 14.34 -1.78
C THR A 65 10.67 14.30 -1.19
N THR A 66 11.57 13.45 -1.70
CA THR A 66 12.97 13.44 -1.27
C THR A 66 13.81 14.58 -1.83
N LEU A 67 13.35 15.24 -2.87
CA LEU A 67 14.01 16.45 -3.39
C LEU A 67 13.68 17.68 -2.55
N VAL A 68 12.69 17.57 -1.64
CA VAL A 68 12.25 18.66 -0.76
C VAL A 68 12.73 18.39 0.67
N SER A 69 13.22 19.44 1.34
CA SER A 69 13.77 19.43 2.71
C SER A 69 12.68 19.30 3.78
N PHE A 70 11.97 18.18 3.79
CA PHE A 70 10.98 17.87 4.82
C PHE A 70 11.60 17.10 5.99
N THR A 71 11.03 17.29 7.18
CA THR A 71 11.35 16.45 8.33
C THR A 71 10.94 14.99 8.08
N PRO A 72 11.68 14.00 8.62
CA PRO A 72 11.35 12.58 8.43
C PRO A 72 9.92 12.22 8.83
N ALA A 73 9.39 12.83 9.89
CA ALA A 73 8.02 12.63 10.33
C ALA A 73 7.00 13.11 9.29
N ARG A 74 7.23 14.30 8.70
CA ARG A 74 6.34 14.86 7.67
C ARG A 74 6.38 14.05 6.38
N GLN A 75 7.55 13.53 5.99
CA GLN A 75 7.67 12.64 4.84
C GLN A 75 6.88 11.34 5.03
N ARG A 76 6.97 10.71 6.21
CA ARG A 76 6.18 9.51 6.52
C ARG A 76 4.68 9.79 6.45
N LEU A 77 4.23 10.92 6.98
CA LEU A 77 2.82 11.31 6.91
C LEU A 77 2.35 11.50 5.45
N ILE A 78 3.16 12.15 4.62
CA ILE A 78 2.87 12.31 3.18
C ILE A 78 2.81 10.93 2.50
N PHE A 79 3.77 10.04 2.75
CA PHE A 79 3.78 8.71 2.16
C PHE A 79 2.57 7.88 2.59
N SER A 80 2.22 7.90 3.87
CA SER A 80 1.01 7.24 4.37
C SER A 80 -0.25 7.79 3.71
N ALA A 81 -0.43 9.12 3.66
CA ALA A 81 -1.59 9.74 3.06
C ALA A 81 -1.72 9.41 1.57
N THR A 82 -0.64 9.58 0.81
CA THR A 82 -0.61 9.28 -0.63
C THR A 82 -0.91 7.80 -0.88
N GLY A 83 -0.30 6.89 -0.10
CA GLY A 83 -0.54 5.46 -0.24
C GLY A 83 -1.99 5.05 0.03
N ILE A 84 -2.63 5.65 1.04
CA ILE A 84 -4.05 5.43 1.33
C ILE A 84 -4.93 5.91 0.18
N VAL A 85 -4.71 7.14 -0.30
CA VAL A 85 -5.49 7.73 -1.40
C VAL A 85 -5.35 6.90 -2.68
N LEU A 86 -4.12 6.50 -3.03
CA LEU A 86 -3.85 5.68 -4.22
C LEU A 86 -4.39 4.26 -4.13
N THR A 87 -4.68 3.79 -2.92
CA THR A 87 -5.40 2.53 -2.70
C THR A 87 -6.89 2.73 -2.85
N ALA A 88 -7.47 3.72 -2.17
CA ALA A 88 -8.92 3.95 -2.18
C ALA A 88 -9.45 4.32 -3.57
N LEU A 89 -8.72 5.14 -4.32
CA LEU A 89 -9.20 5.72 -5.57
C LEU A 89 -9.53 4.67 -6.65
N PRO A 90 -8.66 3.67 -6.96
CA PRO A 90 -9.02 2.59 -7.87
C PRO A 90 -10.26 1.80 -7.42
N TYR A 91 -10.41 1.51 -6.12
CA TYR A 91 -11.59 0.79 -5.62
C TYR A 91 -12.86 1.62 -5.64
N MET A 92 -12.77 2.94 -5.45
CA MET A 92 -13.93 3.84 -5.62
C MET A 92 -14.36 3.93 -7.08
N LEU A 93 -13.40 3.98 -8.02
CA LEU A 93 -13.68 3.97 -9.45
C LEU A 93 -14.25 2.63 -9.92
N LEU A 94 -13.77 1.52 -9.34
CA LEU A 94 -14.27 0.17 -9.65
C LEU A 94 -15.54 -0.18 -8.86
N GLY A 95 -15.84 0.54 -7.78
CA GLY A 95 -16.96 0.26 -6.88
C GLY A 95 -18.32 0.32 -7.58
N SER A 96 -18.46 1.15 -8.61
CA SER A 96 -19.65 1.16 -9.47
C SER A 96 -19.92 -0.16 -10.19
N PHE A 97 -18.92 -1.05 -10.30
CA PHE A 97 -19.05 -2.38 -10.89
C PHE A 97 -19.35 -3.48 -9.84
N PHE A 98 -19.23 -3.19 -8.54
CA PHE A 98 -19.46 -4.16 -7.47
C PHE A 98 -20.77 -3.84 -6.72
N PRO A 99 -21.71 -4.78 -6.64
CA PRO A 99 -23.07 -4.52 -6.16
C PRO A 99 -23.22 -4.31 -4.64
N ARG A 100 -22.12 -4.32 -3.86
CA ARG A 100 -22.16 -4.15 -2.40
C ARG A 100 -21.03 -3.24 -1.90
N ASP A 101 -21.38 -2.00 -1.60
CA ASP A 101 -20.46 -0.99 -1.05
C ASP A 101 -19.76 -1.43 0.24
N GLU A 102 -20.45 -2.23 1.06
CA GLU A 102 -19.91 -2.73 2.34
C GLU A 102 -18.71 -3.66 2.15
N THR A 103 -18.58 -4.39 1.03
CA THR A 103 -17.45 -5.29 0.82
C THR A 103 -16.17 -4.53 0.45
N LEU A 104 -16.30 -3.34 -0.15
CA LEU A 104 -15.16 -2.52 -0.56
C LEU A 104 -14.38 -1.99 0.64
N ILE A 105 -15.05 -1.59 1.72
CA ILE A 105 -14.35 -1.04 2.90
C ILE A 105 -13.50 -2.12 3.59
N TRP A 106 -14.00 -3.36 3.66
CA TRP A 106 -13.26 -4.51 4.19
C TRP A 106 -12.04 -4.88 3.34
N PHE A 107 -12.05 -4.48 2.07
CA PHE A 107 -10.91 -4.67 1.17
C PHE A 107 -9.89 -3.52 1.28
N ILE A 108 -10.35 -2.27 1.37
CA ILE A 108 -9.49 -1.08 1.44
C ILE A 108 -8.73 -1.00 2.77
N LEU A 109 -9.38 -1.33 3.88
CA LEU A 109 -8.81 -1.19 5.23
C LEU A 109 -7.51 -1.99 5.43
N PRO A 110 -7.43 -3.28 5.07
CA PRO A 110 -6.17 -4.03 5.12
C PRO A 110 -5.05 -3.40 4.29
N TYR A 111 -5.34 -2.95 3.07
CA TYR A 111 -4.34 -2.30 2.21
C TYR A 111 -3.83 -0.99 2.82
N ALA A 112 -4.72 -0.13 3.31
CA ALA A 112 -4.34 1.10 3.98
C ALA A 112 -3.45 0.81 5.21
N GLY A 113 -3.85 -0.17 6.04
CA GLY A 113 -3.10 -0.57 7.22
C GLY A 113 -1.70 -1.10 6.90
N VAL A 114 -1.59 -2.00 5.91
CA VAL A 114 -0.29 -2.58 5.51
C VAL A 114 0.61 -1.53 4.88
N ILE A 115 0.08 -0.59 4.09
CA ILE A 115 0.87 0.49 3.51
C ILE A 115 1.43 1.40 4.62
N VAL A 116 0.59 1.82 5.56
CA VAL A 116 1.04 2.64 6.70
C VAL A 116 2.08 1.87 7.50
N ALA A 117 1.83 0.62 7.86
CA ALA A 117 2.80 -0.21 8.56
C ALA A 117 4.11 -0.33 7.78
N GLY A 118 4.06 -0.55 6.47
CA GLY A 118 5.23 -0.63 5.59
C GLY A 118 6.02 0.67 5.55
N VAL A 119 5.35 1.83 5.49
CA VAL A 119 6.01 3.14 5.50
C VAL A 119 6.84 3.35 6.77
N TYR A 120 6.34 2.89 7.92
CA TYR A 120 7.01 3.03 9.22
C TYR A 120 8.03 1.92 9.48
N TYR A 121 7.77 0.70 9.02
CA TYR A 121 8.62 -0.47 9.22
C TYR A 121 9.87 -0.41 8.33
N TYR A 122 9.71 -0.11 7.04
CA TYR A 122 10.85 0.03 6.15
C TYR A 122 11.54 1.37 6.42
N LYS A 123 12.79 1.32 6.91
CA LYS A 123 13.60 2.52 7.04
C LYS A 123 14.05 2.97 5.66
N LYS A 124 13.58 4.15 5.24
CA LYS A 124 14.25 4.90 4.18
C LYS A 124 15.44 5.60 4.83
N ASP A 125 16.64 5.39 4.31
CA ASP A 125 17.82 6.13 4.75
C ASP A 125 17.62 7.60 4.32
N LEU A 126 17.06 8.39 5.22
CA LEU A 126 16.72 9.80 5.00
C LEU A 126 17.88 10.74 5.38
N ASP A 127 19.00 10.20 5.84
CA ASP A 127 20.09 10.95 6.50
C ASP A 127 21.14 11.56 5.57
N ILE A 128 21.11 11.33 4.26
CA ILE A 128 22.25 11.74 3.41
C ILE A 128 22.22 13.25 3.05
N ASN A 129 21.06 13.92 3.09
CA ASN A 129 20.96 15.33 2.64
C ASN A 129 20.95 16.39 3.75
N ASN A 130 20.87 16.01 5.03
CA ASN A 130 20.86 17.00 6.12
C ASN A 130 22.26 17.42 6.58
N HIS A 131 23.34 16.83 6.05
CA HIS A 131 24.72 17.16 6.43
C HIS A 131 25.47 18.06 5.43
N HIS A 132 24.85 18.49 4.34
CA HIS A 132 25.47 19.43 3.38
C HIS A 132 24.90 20.86 3.38
N SER A 133 23.92 21.14 4.25
CA SER A 133 23.38 22.50 4.43
C SER A 133 23.81 23.17 5.75
N ALA A 134 24.84 22.63 6.40
CA ALA A 134 25.53 23.27 7.53
C ALA A 134 26.91 23.76 7.07
N HIS A 135 26.91 24.70 6.13
CA HIS A 135 28.07 25.51 5.77
C HIS A 135 27.67 26.98 5.78
#